data_AF-A0A8H8UHH0-F1
#
_entry.id   AF-A0A8H8UHH0-F1
#
_cell.length_a   1.000
_cell.length_b   1.000
_cell.length_c   1.000
_cell.angle_alpha   90.00
_cell.angle_beta   90.00
_cell.angle_gamma   90.00
#
_symmetry.space_group_name_H-M   'P 1'
#
loop_
_entity.id
_entity.type
_entity.pdbx_description
1 polymer ?
#
loop_
_entity_poly.entity_id
_entity_poly.type
_entity_poly.pdbx_seq_one_letter_code
_entity_poly.pdbx_strand_id
1 'polypeptide(L)'
;MSRILRLLSSAPIANTGSVARDHLANERTFLSWTRTGLGFVALGVALAKLNALEALAPALKHDHGDLKLQSAALVGSGTGCLSYGTMRYFSSLRLLKKGLFRPNIAGIALVAATSGAVAGGGILMVIKTEKER
;
A
#
# COMPACT_ATOMS: atom_id res chain seq x y z
N MET A 1 12.17 21.26 11.12
CA MET A 1 11.30 20.64 10.09
C MET A 1 12.13 20.29 8.85
N SER A 2 12.38 18.99 8.67
CA SER A 2 13.35 18.38 7.73
C SER A 2 13.09 18.71 6.25
N ARG A 3 14.17 18.92 5.47
CA ARG A 3 14.15 19.24 4.02
C ARG A 3 13.36 18.23 3.18
N ILE A 4 13.29 16.97 3.62
CA ILE A 4 12.59 15.87 2.93
C ILE A 4 11.07 16.13 2.90
N LEU A 5 10.49 16.66 3.98
CA LEU A 5 9.06 16.97 4.04
C LEU A 5 8.65 18.12 3.12
N ARG A 6 9.58 19.02 2.76
CA ARG A 6 9.31 20.10 1.79
C ARG A 6 9.26 19.56 0.36
N LEU A 7 10.08 18.57 0.03
CA LEU A 7 10.09 17.95 -1.31
C LEU A 7 8.83 17.13 -1.57
N LEU A 8 8.22 16.58 -0.53
CA LEU A 8 7.00 15.77 -0.64
C LEU A 8 5.70 16.59 -0.61
N SER A 9 5.78 17.91 -0.40
CA SER A 9 4.62 18.81 -0.30
C SER A 9 4.54 19.73 -1.52
N SER A 10 3.44 19.65 -2.27
CA SER A 10 3.14 20.59 -3.35
C SER A 10 2.15 21.67 -2.89
N ALA A 11 2.33 22.89 -3.38
CA ALA A 11 1.34 23.94 -3.22
C ALA A 11 0.00 23.55 -3.92
N PRO A 12 -1.16 23.95 -3.37
CA PRO A 12 -2.42 23.84 -4.09
C PRO A 12 -2.39 24.73 -5.33
N ILE A 13 -2.84 24.19 -6.46
CA ILE A 13 -3.01 24.89 -7.73
C ILE A 13 -4.50 25.06 -8.02
N ALA A 14 -4.85 26.09 -8.81
CA ALA A 14 -6.22 26.32 -9.22
C ALA A 14 -6.72 25.18 -10.13
N ASN A 15 -7.93 24.67 -9.87
CA ASN A 15 -8.58 23.70 -10.73
C ASN A 15 -9.36 24.45 -11.82
N THR A 16 -8.77 24.54 -13.02
CA THR A 16 -9.39 25.16 -14.19
C THR A 16 -10.21 24.17 -15.04
N GLY A 17 -10.24 22.89 -14.66
CA GLY A 17 -10.92 21.82 -15.39
C GLY A 17 -12.32 21.49 -14.86
N SER A 18 -12.87 20.39 -15.37
CA SER A 18 -14.16 19.86 -14.91
C SER A 18 -14.03 19.22 -13.52
N VAL A 19 -14.59 19.89 -12.51
CA VAL A 19 -14.63 19.41 -11.13
C VAL A 19 -15.32 18.04 -11.03
N ALA A 20 -16.42 17.83 -11.75
CA ALA A 20 -17.15 16.56 -11.77
C ALA A 20 -16.28 15.39 -12.27
N ARG A 21 -15.49 15.62 -13.32
CA ARG A 21 -14.54 14.61 -13.83
C ARG A 21 -13.50 14.23 -12.78
N ASP A 22 -12.96 15.22 -12.07
CA ASP A 22 -11.93 15.00 -11.06
C ASP A 22 -12.48 14.29 -9.82
N HIS A 23 -13.75 14.53 -9.45
CA HIS A 23 -14.45 13.77 -8.42
C HIS A 23 -14.56 12.29 -8.79
N LEU A 24 -15.02 11.97 -10.00
CA LEU A 24 -15.14 10.59 -10.48
C LEU A 24 -13.77 9.90 -10.56
N ALA A 25 -12.73 10.63 -10.96
CA ALA A 25 -11.36 10.10 -10.97
C ALA A 25 -10.84 9.78 -9.55
N ASN A 26 -11.15 10.65 -8.58
CA ASN A 26 -10.79 10.43 -7.17
C ASN A 26 -11.53 9.23 -6.58
N GLU A 27 -12.81 9.06 -6.89
CA GLU A 27 -13.61 7.90 -6.48
C GLU A 27 -13.05 6.60 -7.07
N ARG A 28 -12.74 6.56 -8.37
CA ARG A 28 -12.11 5.39 -9.01
C ARG A 28 -10.79 5.01 -8.35
N THR A 29 -9.98 6.01 -8.03
CA THR A 29 -8.71 5.81 -7.34
C THR A 29 -8.94 5.24 -5.94
N PHE A 30 -9.90 5.79 -5.18
CA PHE A 30 -10.28 5.29 -3.87
C PHE A 30 -10.75 3.83 -3.92
N LEU A 31 -11.68 3.49 -4.82
CA LEU A 31 -12.16 2.11 -4.98
C LEU A 31 -11.04 1.13 -5.34
N SER A 32 -10.03 1.59 -6.09
CA SER A 32 -8.86 0.78 -6.41
C SER A 32 -8.01 0.51 -5.17
N TRP A 33 -7.73 1.54 -4.35
CA TRP A 33 -7.05 1.36 -3.05
C TRP A 33 -7.85 0.47 -2.09
N THR A 34 -9.18 0.58 -2.10
CA THR A 34 -10.05 -0.28 -1.30
C THR A 34 -9.95 -1.74 -1.73
N ARG A 35 -9.99 -2.01 -3.03
CA ARG A 35 -9.86 -3.37 -3.58
C ARG A 35 -8.54 -4.02 -3.18
N THR A 36 -7.42 -3.33 -3.39
CA THR A 36 -6.09 -3.88 -3.07
C THR A 36 -5.92 -4.05 -1.56
N GLY A 37 -6.39 -3.08 -0.77
CA GLY A 37 -6.32 -3.15 0.70
C GLY A 37 -7.10 -4.33 1.28
N LEU A 38 -8.34 -4.55 0.81
CA LEU A 38 -9.15 -5.70 1.21
C LEU A 38 -8.53 -7.03 0.77
N GLY A 39 -7.94 -7.09 -0.43
CA GLY A 39 -7.23 -8.27 -0.91
C GLY A 39 -6.07 -8.67 0.00
N PHE A 40 -5.26 -7.70 0.43
CA PHE A 40 -4.17 -7.94 1.38
C PHE A 40 -4.67 -8.36 2.76
N VAL A 41 -5.69 -7.69 3.30
CA VAL A 41 -6.28 -8.11 4.58
C VAL A 41 -6.82 -9.54 4.51
N ALA A 42 -7.55 -9.88 3.46
CA ALA A 42 -8.11 -11.21 3.27
C ALA A 42 -7.02 -12.30 3.18
N LEU A 43 -5.98 -12.07 2.38
CA LEU A 43 -4.85 -13.00 2.26
C LEU A 43 -4.06 -13.11 3.57
N GLY A 44 -3.89 -12.01 4.30
CA GLY A 44 -3.20 -12.02 5.59
C GLY A 44 -3.96 -12.82 6.65
N VAL A 45 -5.29 -12.68 6.69
CA VAL A 45 -6.16 -13.48 7.56
C VAL A 45 -6.14 -14.95 7.16
N ALA A 46 -6.14 -15.27 5.85
CA ALA A 46 -6.04 -16.64 5.36
C ALA A 46 -4.71 -17.31 5.81
N LEU A 47 -3.58 -16.61 5.70
CA LEU A 47 -2.28 -17.09 6.17
C LEU A 47 -2.24 -17.30 7.69
N ALA A 48 -2.86 -16.40 8.46
CA ALA A 48 -2.96 -16.57 9.92
C ALA A 48 -3.75 -17.83 10.30
N LYS A 49 -4.83 -18.15 9.55
CA LYS A 49 -5.62 -19.37 9.75
C LYS A 49 -4.85 -20.63 9.36
N LEU A 50 -4.06 -20.59 8.29
CA LEU A 50 -3.21 -21.71 7.87
C LEU A 50 -2.23 -22.09 8.99
N ASN A 51 -1.55 -21.10 9.58
CA ASN A 51 -0.63 -21.33 10.69
C ASN A 51 -1.34 -21.91 11.94
N ALA A 52 -2.55 -21.42 12.25
CA ALA A 52 -3.34 -21.98 13.35
C ALA A 52 -3.71 -23.45 13.12
N LEU A 53 -3.92 -23.87 11.87
CA LEU A 53 -4.19 -25.26 11.52
C LEU A 53 -2.94 -26.15 11.65
N GLU A 54 -1.78 -25.67 11.19
CA GLU A 54 -0.50 -26.37 11.34
C GLU A 54 -0.11 -26.57 12.81
N ALA A 55 -0.43 -25.60 13.68
CA ALA A 55 -0.22 -25.72 15.12
C ALA A 55 -1.06 -26.82 15.78
N LEU A 56 -2.24 -27.14 15.22
CA LEU A 56 -3.14 -28.17 15.73
C LEU A 56 -2.82 -29.57 15.15
N ALA A 57 -2.22 -29.63 13.96
CA ALA A 57 -1.88 -30.85 13.25
C ALA A 57 -0.37 -30.90 12.91
N PRO A 58 0.50 -31.27 13.87
CA PRO A 58 1.95 -31.26 13.68
C PRO A 58 2.45 -32.22 12.59
N ALA A 59 1.62 -33.18 12.15
CA ALA A 59 1.92 -34.05 11.01
C ALA A 59 1.89 -33.34 9.64
N LEU A 60 1.27 -32.17 9.55
CA LEU A 60 1.23 -31.31 8.35
C LEU A 60 2.36 -30.27 8.32
N LYS A 61 3.20 -30.23 9.36
CA LYS A 61 4.25 -29.23 9.53
C LYS A 61 5.33 -29.39 8.44
N HIS A 62 5.19 -28.63 7.36
CA HIS A 62 6.29 -28.37 6.43
C HIS A 62 7.22 -27.31 7.05
N ASP A 63 8.51 -27.33 6.68
CA ASP A 63 9.55 -26.39 7.15
C ASP A 63 9.38 -24.98 6.51
N HIS A 64 8.16 -24.43 6.59
CA HIS A 64 7.88 -23.05 6.26
C HIS A 64 8.03 -22.24 7.56
N GLY A 65 9.01 -21.34 7.60
CA GLY A 65 9.28 -20.50 8.78
C GLY A 65 8.03 -19.71 9.25
N ASP A 66 8.07 -19.22 10.49
CA ASP A 66 6.91 -18.63 11.20
C ASP A 66 6.08 -17.64 10.33
N LEU A 67 4.93 -18.12 9.84
CA LEU A 67 4.01 -17.37 8.97
C LEU A 67 3.31 -16.21 9.72
N LYS A 68 3.46 -16.10 11.05
CA LYS A 68 2.90 -14.98 11.84
C LYS A 68 3.40 -13.64 11.34
N LEU A 69 4.70 -13.53 11.07
CA LEU A 69 5.27 -12.26 10.61
C LEU A 69 4.72 -11.88 9.23
N GLN A 70 4.57 -12.85 8.33
CA GLN A 70 4.09 -12.64 6.97
C GLN A 70 2.60 -12.27 6.94
N SER A 71 1.77 -13.00 7.69
CA SER A 71 0.35 -12.69 7.84
C SER A 71 0.12 -11.32 8.48
N ALA A 72 0.85 -10.99 9.55
CA ALA A 72 0.76 -9.68 10.20
C ALA A 72 1.22 -8.54 9.27
N ALA A 73 2.31 -8.73 8.53
CA ALA A 73 2.79 -7.76 7.55
C ALA A 73 1.74 -7.50 6.45
N LEU A 74 1.01 -8.53 6.02
CA LEU A 74 0.02 -8.43 4.96
C LEU A 74 -1.29 -7.78 5.43
N VAL A 75 -1.76 -8.11 6.64
CA VAL A 75 -2.89 -7.41 7.26
C VAL A 75 -2.53 -5.95 7.52
N GLY A 76 -1.32 -5.69 8.01
CA GLY A 76 -0.80 -4.35 8.26
C GLY A 76 -0.72 -3.51 6.98
N SER A 77 -0.18 -4.07 5.90
CA SER A 77 -0.09 -3.38 4.60
C SER A 77 -1.46 -3.11 4.00
N GLY A 78 -2.40 -4.07 4.09
CA GLY A 78 -3.78 -3.90 3.66
C GLY A 78 -4.51 -2.81 4.45
N THR A 79 -4.38 -2.81 5.77
CA THR A 79 -4.96 -1.78 6.65
C THR A 79 -4.37 -0.39 6.37
N GLY A 80 -3.05 -0.31 6.16
CA GLY A 80 -2.36 0.92 5.76
C GLY A 80 -2.85 1.44 4.40
N CYS A 81 -3.02 0.54 3.43
CA CYS A 81 -3.57 0.83 2.11
C CYS A 81 -4.98 1.42 2.18
N LEU A 82 -5.88 0.84 2.99
CA LEU A 82 -7.24 1.35 3.21
C LEU A 82 -7.26 2.72 3.90
N SER A 83 -6.45 2.86 4.95
CA SER A 83 -6.35 4.11 5.71
C SER A 83 -5.82 5.25 4.84
N TYR A 84 -4.76 4.98 4.07
CA TYR A 84 -4.18 5.92 3.14
C TYR A 84 -5.16 6.31 2.03
N GLY A 85 -5.82 5.33 1.39
CA GLY A 85 -6.82 5.57 0.35
C GLY A 85 -7.96 6.47 0.84
N THR A 86 -8.46 6.21 2.05
CA THR A 86 -9.52 6.99 2.70
C THR A 86 -9.06 8.42 3.00
N MET A 87 -7.89 8.58 3.63
CA MET A 87 -7.31 9.90 3.94
C MET A 87 -7.10 10.73 2.68
N ARG A 88 -6.55 10.10 1.62
CA ARG A 88 -6.33 10.72 0.32
C ARG A 88 -7.65 11.17 -0.30
N TYR A 89 -8.66 10.30 -0.33
CA TYR A 89 -9.97 10.59 -0.92
C TYR A 89 -10.58 11.86 -0.31
N PHE A 90 -10.68 11.93 1.02
CA PHE A 90 -11.26 13.08 1.70
C PHE A 90 -10.42 14.35 1.56
N SER A 91 -9.09 14.23 1.54
CA SER A 91 -8.20 15.39 1.34
C SER A 91 -8.39 16.01 -0.03
N SER A 92 -8.41 15.20 -1.09
CA SER A 92 -8.66 15.65 -2.46
C SER A 92 -10.09 16.19 -2.62
N LEU A 93 -11.08 15.54 -2.01
CA LEU A 93 -12.48 15.98 -2.03
C LEU A 93 -12.64 17.39 -1.45
N ARG A 94 -12.01 17.67 -0.31
CA ARG A 94 -12.06 19.00 0.34
C ARG A 94 -11.40 20.09 -0.50
N LEU A 95 -10.34 19.77 -1.23
CA LEU A 95 -9.64 20.72 -2.09
C LEU A 95 -10.44 21.01 -3.35
N LEU A 96 -10.98 19.97 -4.00
CA LEU A 96 -11.82 20.10 -5.20
C LEU A 96 -13.04 20.98 -4.94
N LYS A 97 -13.68 20.84 -3.77
CA LYS A 97 -14.80 21.73 -3.35
C LYS A 97 -14.41 23.21 -3.23
N LYS A 98 -13.12 23.51 -3.03
CA LYS A 98 -12.59 24.88 -2.97
C LYS A 98 -12.09 25.38 -4.33
N GLY A 99 -12.29 24.60 -5.41
CA GLY A 99 -11.71 24.91 -6.72
C GLY A 99 -10.19 24.76 -6.77
N LEU A 100 -9.60 24.00 -5.83
CA LEU A 100 -8.16 23.79 -5.72
C LEU A 100 -7.82 22.32 -5.92
N PHE A 101 -6.60 22.04 -6.39
CA PHE A 101 -6.06 20.69 -6.48
C PHE A 101 -4.64 20.67 -5.91
N ARG A 102 -4.31 19.64 -5.11
CA ARG A 102 -2.93 19.38 -4.67
C ARG A 102 -2.42 18.10 -5.31
N PRO A 103 -1.38 18.18 -6.15
CA PRO A 103 -0.68 17.00 -6.63
C PRO A 103 -0.19 16.13 -5.47
N ASN A 104 -0.46 14.82 -5.51
CA ASN A 104 -0.06 13.93 -4.43
C ASN A 104 1.35 13.36 -4.67
N ILE A 105 2.37 14.19 -4.46
CA ILE A 105 3.78 13.82 -4.63
C ILE A 105 4.21 12.78 -3.60
N ALA A 106 3.80 12.95 -2.34
CA ALA A 106 4.13 12.00 -1.26
C ALA A 106 3.65 10.57 -1.55
N GLY A 107 2.43 10.42 -2.08
CA GLY A 107 1.89 9.12 -2.47
C GLY A 107 2.66 8.45 -3.60
N ILE A 108 2.99 9.22 -4.65
CA ILE A 108 3.75 8.71 -5.80
C ILE A 108 5.15 8.29 -5.33
N ALA A 109 5.81 9.13 -4.52
CA ALA A 109 7.12 8.81 -3.98
C ALA A 109 7.11 7.54 -3.11
N LEU A 110 6.08 7.37 -2.26
CA LEU A 110 5.94 6.16 -1.44
C LEU A 110 5.78 4.90 -2.30
N VAL A 111 4.92 4.94 -3.32
CA VAL A 111 4.71 3.80 -4.24
C VAL A 111 5.98 3.49 -5.04
N ALA A 112 6.67 4.52 -5.53
CA ALA A 112 7.93 4.35 -6.25
C ALA A 112 9.02 3.73 -5.34
N ALA A 113 9.16 4.23 -4.11
CA ALA A 113 10.14 3.72 -3.15
C ALA A 113 9.86 2.27 -2.76
N THR A 114 8.59 1.94 -2.45
CA THR A 114 8.20 0.57 -2.09
C THR A 114 8.37 -0.40 -3.26
N SER A 115 7.98 0.00 -4.47
CA SER A 115 8.17 -0.83 -5.67
C SER A 115 9.66 -1.08 -5.96
N GLY A 116 10.49 -0.04 -5.84
CA GLY A 116 11.95 -0.15 -5.98
C GLY A 116 12.58 -1.04 -4.92
N ALA A 117 12.14 -0.94 -3.67
CA ALA A 117 12.61 -1.81 -2.58
C ALA A 117 12.24 -3.28 -2.81
N VAL A 118 11.01 -3.57 -3.27
CA VAL A 118 10.57 -4.94 -3.60
C VAL A 118 11.38 -5.50 -4.77
N ALA A 119 11.56 -4.74 -5.85
CA ALA A 119 12.33 -5.16 -7.01
C ALA A 119 13.81 -5.41 -6.65
N GLY A 120 14.44 -4.47 -5.94
CA GLY A 120 15.82 -4.59 -5.48
C GLY A 120 16.01 -5.75 -4.51
N GLY A 121 15.09 -5.93 -3.56
CA GLY A 121 15.09 -7.07 -2.64
C GLY A 121 14.99 -8.42 -3.36
N GLY A 122 14.14 -8.51 -4.39
CA GLY A 122 14.02 -9.70 -5.23
C GLY A 122 15.32 -10.05 -5.96
N ILE A 123 15.98 -9.05 -6.57
CA ILE A 123 17.28 -9.24 -7.24
C ILE A 123 18.35 -9.71 -6.25
N LEU A 124 18.43 -9.10 -5.06
CA LEU A 124 19.38 -9.49 -4.01
C LEU A 124 19.15 -10.94 -3.54
N MET A 125 17.88 -11.36 -3.43
CA MET A 125 17.51 -12.73 -3.07
C MET A 125 18.05 -13.72 -4.12
N VAL A 126 17.83 -13.45 -5.41
CA VAL A 126 18.31 -14.30 -6.51
C VAL A 126 19.83 -14.44 -6.50
N ILE A 127 20.55 -13.32 -6.39
CA ILE A 127 22.02 -13.33 -6.36
C ILE A 127 22.53 -14.14 -5.16
N LYS A 128 21.87 -14.02 -4.00
CA LYS A 128 22.26 -14.78 -2.81
C LYS A 128 22.02 -16.29 -3.03
N THR A 129 20.91 -16.68 -3.65
CA THR A 129 20.62 -18.08 -3.98
C THR A 129 21.61 -18.67 -4.97
N GLU A 130 22.08 -17.91 -5.96
CA GLU A 130 23.11 -18.36 -6.91
C GLU A 130 24.47 -18.57 -6.23
N LYS A 131 24.82 -17.75 -5.23
CA LYS A 131 26.11 -17.81 -4.54
C LYS A 131 26.23 -18.99 -3.55
N GLU A 132 25.11 -19.51 -3.07
CA GLU A 132 25.07 -20.63 -2.12
C GLU A 132 24.94 -22.01 -2.80
N ARG A 133 24.89 -22.05 -4.15
CA ARG A 133 25.02 -23.26 -4.96
C ARG A 133 26.45 -23.44 -5.46
#